data_AF-A0A1V4S8J5-F1
#
_entry.id   AF-A0A1V4S8J5-F1
#
_cell.length_a   1.000
_cell.length_b   1.000
_cell.length_c   1.000
_cell.angle_alpha   90.00
_cell.angle_beta   90.00
_cell.angle_gamma   90.00
#
_symmetry.space_group_name_H-M   'P 1'
#
loop_
_entity.id
_entity.type
_entity.pdbx_description
1 polymer ?
#
loop_
_entity_poly.entity_id
_entity_poly.type
_entity_poly.pdbx_seq_one_letter_code
_entity_poly.pdbx_strand_id
1 'polypeptide(L)'
;MISVEPDVIEAFGTPEQMLACVYANIWDGGDKIELSTNGHGASCNEALSVPYLTGKIRLAIADIGEKRHAGAQDEMIIGLLVSQLERLVGLLKKASQTMYRYPFRAYFAPIPESLLKRTSIKY
;
A
#
# COMPACT_ATOMS: atom_id res chain seq x y z
N MET A 1 28.53 1.41 -18.25
CA MET A 1 27.49 1.88 -17.32
C MET A 1 27.80 1.26 -15.97
N ILE A 2 27.91 2.07 -14.92
CA ILE A 2 27.95 1.55 -13.55
C ILE A 2 26.53 1.08 -13.22
N SER A 3 26.37 -0.19 -12.88
CA SER A 3 25.10 -0.70 -12.36
C SER A 3 25.02 -0.31 -10.90
N VAL A 4 24.08 0.56 -10.55
CA VAL A 4 23.78 0.91 -9.16
C VAL A 4 22.51 0.15 -8.78
N GLU A 5 22.61 -0.72 -7.77
CA GLU A 5 21.44 -1.36 -7.19
C GLU A 5 20.85 -0.44 -6.11
N PRO A 6 19.55 -0.12 -6.16
CA PRO A 6 18.92 0.73 -5.15
C PRO A 6 18.75 -0.05 -3.85
N ASP A 7 18.96 0.58 -2.69
CA ASP A 7 18.68 -0.04 -1.39
C ASP A 7 17.19 -0.03 -1.05
N VAL A 8 16.49 1.04 -1.45
CA VAL A 8 15.08 1.30 -1.18
C VAL A 8 14.35 1.59 -2.47
N ILE A 9 13.13 1.10 -2.56
CA ILE A 9 12.18 1.40 -3.62
C ILE A 9 11.10 2.30 -3.04
N GLU A 10 10.78 3.35 -3.79
CA GLU A 10 9.62 4.22 -3.57
C GLU A 10 8.65 4.05 -4.74
N ALA A 11 7.35 3.96 -4.45
CA ALA A 11 6.33 3.94 -5.48
C ALA A 11 5.13 4.81 -5.09
N PHE A 12 4.55 5.46 -6.11
CA PHE A 12 3.37 6.29 -6.01
C PHE A 12 2.15 5.53 -6.52
N GLY A 13 0.98 5.83 -5.96
CA GLY A 13 -0.27 5.30 -6.44
C GLY A 13 -1.46 5.70 -5.58
N THR A 14 -2.65 5.46 -6.08
CA THR A 14 -3.90 5.76 -5.39
C THR A 14 -4.02 5.00 -4.06
N PRO A 15 -4.84 5.47 -3.10
CA PRO A 15 -5.14 4.72 -1.89
C PRO A 15 -5.60 3.28 -2.16
N GLU A 16 -6.34 3.08 -3.25
CA GLU A 16 -6.80 1.75 -3.67
C GLU A 16 -5.65 0.81 -4.07
N GLN A 17 -4.67 1.33 -4.82
CA GLN A 17 -3.48 0.58 -5.20
C GLN A 17 -2.61 0.27 -3.97
N MET A 18 -2.49 1.23 -3.03
CA MET A 18 -1.77 1.00 -1.77
C MET A 18 -2.46 -0.07 -0.92
N LEU A 19 -3.79 -0.09 -0.89
CA LEU A 19 -4.55 -1.14 -0.21
C LEU A 19 -4.27 -2.52 -0.82
N ALA A 20 -4.11 -2.63 -2.15
CA ALA A 20 -3.71 -3.88 -2.79
C ALA A 20 -2.32 -4.34 -2.33
N CYS A 21 -1.35 -3.41 -2.18
CA CYS A 21 -0.04 -3.72 -1.59
C CYS A 21 -0.13 -4.17 -0.13
N VAL A 22 -1.01 -3.56 0.67
CA VAL A 22 -1.27 -3.98 2.06
C VAL A 22 -1.80 -5.42 2.10
N TYR A 23 -2.82 -5.73 1.29
CA TYR A 23 -3.35 -7.10 1.22
C TYR A 23 -2.32 -8.11 0.74
N ALA A 24 -1.51 -7.74 -0.25
CA ALA A 24 -0.42 -8.57 -0.73
C ALA A 24 0.59 -8.86 0.40
N ASN A 25 0.98 -7.85 1.18
CA ASN A 25 1.99 -8.02 2.21
C ASN A 25 1.56 -8.98 3.34
N ILE A 26 0.28 -8.99 3.70
CA ILE A 26 -0.25 -9.88 4.75
C ILE A 26 -0.62 -11.28 4.23
N TRP A 27 -0.57 -11.50 2.91
CA TRP A 27 -1.09 -12.71 2.26
C TRP A 27 -0.37 -14.00 2.68
N ASP A 28 0.93 -13.92 2.98
CA ASP A 28 1.76 -15.04 3.45
C ASP A 28 2.07 -14.98 4.95
N GLY A 29 1.28 -14.21 5.71
CA GLY A 29 1.47 -14.01 7.15
C GLY A 29 2.43 -12.86 7.51
N GLY A 30 2.80 -12.01 6.54
CA GLY A 30 3.51 -10.77 6.83
C GLY A 30 2.74 -9.80 7.73
N ASP A 31 3.47 -8.91 8.40
CA ASP A 31 2.89 -7.94 9.33
C ASP A 31 2.03 -6.87 8.63
N LYS A 32 1.21 -6.18 9.43
CA LYS A 32 0.54 -4.95 8.99
C LYS A 32 1.56 -3.90 8.52
N ILE A 33 1.21 -3.16 7.47
CA ILE A 33 1.98 -1.98 7.04
C ILE A 33 1.46 -0.77 7.82
N GLU A 34 2.39 0.01 8.37
CA GLU A 34 2.05 1.25 9.06
C GLU A 34 1.84 2.37 8.04
N LEU A 35 0.78 3.16 8.25
CA LEU A 35 0.56 4.43 7.56
C LEU A 35 0.92 5.55 8.55
N SER A 36 1.91 6.37 8.21
CA SER A 36 2.34 7.52 9.01
C SER A 36 2.49 8.74 8.13
N THR A 37 2.03 9.88 8.62
CA THR A 37 2.26 11.19 8.01
C THR A 37 2.13 12.27 9.07
N ASN A 38 2.96 13.30 8.99
CA ASN A 38 2.84 14.52 9.80
C ASN A 38 2.62 15.76 8.92
N GLY A 39 2.33 15.57 7.62
CA GLY A 39 2.23 16.64 6.62
C GLY A 39 3.56 17.06 5.98
N HIS A 40 4.68 16.40 6.34
CA HIS A 40 6.01 16.62 5.78
C HIS A 40 6.87 15.34 5.79
N GLY A 41 7.79 15.23 4.84
CA GLY A 41 8.71 14.11 4.73
C GLY A 41 8.06 12.81 4.28
N ALA A 42 7.02 12.86 3.45
CA ALA A 42 6.40 11.63 2.95
C ALA A 42 7.37 10.80 2.10
N SER A 43 8.06 11.41 1.13
CA SER A 43 9.12 10.72 0.38
C SER A 43 10.38 10.52 1.23
N CYS A 44 11.01 11.63 1.67
CA CYS A 44 12.35 11.57 2.25
C CYS A 44 12.44 10.86 3.60
N ASN A 45 11.41 10.96 4.44
CA ASN A 45 11.40 10.32 5.76
C ASN A 45 10.62 9.01 5.75
N GLU A 46 9.33 9.05 5.40
CA GLU A 46 8.45 7.88 5.52
C GLU A 46 8.74 6.81 4.46
N ALA A 47 8.93 7.16 3.19
CA ALA A 47 9.14 6.18 2.12
C ALA A 47 10.62 5.80 1.91
N LEU A 48 11.57 6.66 2.27
CA LEU A 48 13.00 6.39 2.08
C LEU A 48 13.73 6.05 3.39
N SER A 49 13.80 6.99 4.33
CA SER A 49 14.63 6.83 5.53
C SER A 49 14.14 5.72 6.46
N VAL A 50 12.83 5.64 6.72
CA VAL A 50 12.27 4.64 7.64
C VAL A 50 12.46 3.21 7.10
N PRO A 51 12.14 2.87 5.84
CA PRO A 51 12.40 1.54 5.29
C PRO A 51 13.89 1.20 5.29
N TYR A 52 14.77 2.14 4.92
CA TYR A 52 16.22 1.92 4.95
C TYR A 52 16.73 1.53 6.35
N LEU A 53 16.31 2.28 7.37
CA LEU A 53 16.81 2.10 8.74
C LEU A 53 16.18 0.93 9.49
N THR A 54 14.91 0.62 9.20
CA THR A 54 14.13 -0.35 9.99
C THR A 54 13.86 -1.65 9.25
N GLY A 55 14.05 -1.69 7.94
CA GLY A 55 13.65 -2.79 7.07
C GLY A 55 12.13 -2.99 6.98
N LYS A 56 11.32 -2.07 7.51
CA LYS A 56 9.85 -2.17 7.48
C LYS A 56 9.28 -1.40 6.29
N ILE A 57 8.29 -2.00 5.63
CA ILE A 57 7.49 -1.31 4.62
C ILE A 57 6.69 -0.19 5.30
N ARG A 58 6.62 0.98 4.66
CA ARG A 58 5.93 2.16 5.19
C ARG A 58 5.05 2.80 4.13
N LEU A 59 3.86 3.25 4.55
CA LEU A 59 2.95 4.06 3.74
C LEU A 59 2.90 5.49 4.28
N ALA A 60 2.76 6.45 3.37
CA ALA A 60 2.47 7.84 3.68
C ALA A 60 1.50 8.43 2.67
N ILE A 61 0.81 9.49 3.08
CA ILE A 61 0.10 10.38 2.14
C ILE A 61 1.15 11.31 1.53
N ALA A 62 1.14 11.47 0.20
CA ALA A 62 2.03 12.42 -0.47
C ALA A 62 1.90 13.82 0.14
N ASP A 63 3.03 14.45 0.45
CA ASP A 63 3.04 15.74 1.14
C ASP A 63 3.09 16.93 0.17
N ILE A 64 3.30 18.13 0.70
CA ILE A 64 3.34 19.36 -0.10
C ILE A 64 4.45 19.37 -1.15
N GLY A 65 5.58 18.74 -0.87
CA GLY A 65 6.72 18.59 -1.77
C GLY A 65 6.34 17.73 -2.96
N GLU A 66 5.81 16.53 -2.75
CA GLU A 66 5.40 15.67 -3.87
C GLU A 66 4.21 16.27 -4.64
N LYS A 67 3.26 16.92 -3.96
CA LYS A 67 2.16 17.63 -4.63
C LYS A 67 2.64 18.75 -5.53
N ARG A 68 3.63 19.55 -5.10
CA ARG A 68 4.12 20.70 -5.87
C ARG A 68 5.15 20.34 -6.93
N HIS A 69 5.97 19.32 -6.68
CA HIS A 69 7.17 19.05 -7.47
C HIS A 69 7.14 17.70 -8.20
N ALA A 70 6.39 16.71 -7.71
CA ALA A 70 6.26 15.39 -8.34
C ALA A 70 4.89 15.19 -9.02
N GLY A 71 3.93 16.10 -8.81
CA GLY A 71 2.59 16.02 -9.39
C GLY A 71 1.66 15.04 -8.68
N ALA A 72 2.03 14.54 -7.50
CA ALA A 72 1.27 13.54 -6.73
C ALA A 72 0.04 14.16 -6.01
N GLN A 73 -1.02 14.47 -6.76
CA GLN A 73 -2.21 15.15 -6.25
C GLN A 73 -3.08 14.26 -5.37
N ASP A 74 -3.40 13.05 -5.84
CA ASP A 74 -4.33 12.12 -5.19
C ASP A 74 -3.64 10.81 -4.77
N GLU A 75 -2.32 10.75 -4.95
CA GLU A 75 -1.50 9.60 -4.66
C GLU A 75 -1.05 9.55 -3.20
N MET A 76 -0.87 8.31 -2.75
CA MET A 76 -0.08 7.92 -1.59
C MET A 76 1.28 7.41 -2.06
N ILE A 77 2.17 7.19 -1.10
CA ILE A 77 3.53 6.72 -1.33
C ILE A 77 3.77 5.48 -0.47
N ILE A 78 4.44 4.48 -1.06
CA ILE A 78 4.94 3.30 -0.35
C ILE A 78 6.47 3.22 -0.48
N GLY A 79 7.13 2.88 0.62
CA GLY A 79 8.56 2.63 0.69
C GLY A 79 8.88 1.23 1.21
N LEU A 80 9.85 0.55 0.59
CA LEU A 80 10.29 -0.79 0.97
C LEU A 80 11.75 -1.06 0.55
N LEU A 81 12.42 -2.00 1.20
CA LEU A 81 13.75 -2.43 0.75
C LEU A 81 13.66 -3.15 -0.60
N VAL A 82 14.69 -3.01 -1.44
CA VAL A 82 14.76 -3.70 -2.75
C VAL A 82 14.61 -5.22 -2.61
N SER A 83 15.15 -5.80 -1.52
CA SER A 83 15.08 -7.23 -1.21
C SER A 83 13.65 -7.73 -0.96
N GLN A 84 12.70 -6.83 -0.70
CA GLN A 84 11.30 -7.15 -0.46
C GLN A 84 10.44 -7.03 -1.71
N LEU A 85 10.95 -6.41 -2.79
CA LEU A 85 10.18 -6.10 -3.99
C LEU A 85 9.66 -7.37 -4.68
N GLU A 86 10.53 -8.35 -4.91
CA GLU A 86 10.15 -9.58 -5.60
C GLU A 86 9.06 -10.34 -4.83
N ARG A 87 9.20 -10.44 -3.50
CA ARG A 87 8.20 -11.03 -2.62
C ARG A 87 6.87 -10.29 -2.76
N LEU A 88 6.86 -8.96 -2.58
CA LEU A 88 5.63 -8.16 -2.61
C LEU A 88 4.91 -8.28 -3.96
N VAL A 89 5.64 -8.18 -5.08
CA VAL A 89 5.09 -8.34 -6.43
C VAL A 89 4.53 -9.75 -6.65
N GLY A 90 5.24 -10.79 -6.17
CA GLY A 90 4.76 -12.17 -6.22
C GLY A 90 3.46 -12.37 -5.46
N LEU A 91 3.34 -11.79 -4.26
CA LEU A 91 2.12 -11.83 -3.46
C LEU A 91 1.00 -11.00 -4.07
N LEU A 92 1.30 -9.85 -4.67
CA LEU A 92 0.32 -9.02 -5.36
C LEU A 92 -0.31 -9.78 -6.54
N LYS A 93 0.51 -10.50 -7.32
CA LYS A 93 0.03 -11.40 -8.39
C LYS A 93 -0.90 -12.49 -7.84
N LYS A 94 -0.54 -13.13 -6.73
CA LYS A 94 -1.38 -14.16 -6.08
C LYS A 94 -2.69 -13.56 -5.57
N ALA A 95 -2.63 -12.46 -4.81
CA ALA A 95 -3.78 -11.78 -4.24
C ALA A 95 -4.76 -11.34 -5.35
N SER A 96 -4.24 -10.86 -6.49
CA SER A 96 -5.04 -10.43 -7.64
C SER A 96 -5.88 -11.52 -8.30
N GLN A 97 -5.56 -12.79 -8.05
CA GLN A 97 -6.30 -13.95 -8.55
C GLN A 97 -7.42 -14.40 -7.59
N THR A 98 -7.61 -13.71 -6.47
CA THR A 98 -8.58 -14.06 -5.42
C THR A 98 -9.63 -12.96 -5.23
N MET A 99 -10.29 -12.92 -4.06
CA MET A 99 -11.25 -11.86 -3.73
C MET A 99 -10.61 -10.46 -3.64
N TYR A 100 -9.29 -10.37 -3.46
CA TYR A 100 -8.54 -9.09 -3.44
C TYR A 100 -8.09 -8.65 -4.84
N ARG A 101 -8.82 -9.05 -5.88
CA ARG A 101 -8.57 -8.62 -7.25
C ARG A 101 -8.75 -7.10 -7.39
N TYR A 102 -7.64 -6.41 -7.68
CA TYR A 102 -7.65 -5.04 -8.15
C TYR A 102 -7.97 -4.97 -9.67
N PRO A 103 -8.71 -3.96 -10.16
CA PRO A 103 -9.41 -2.92 -9.40
C PRO A 103 -10.57 -3.51 -8.58
N PHE A 104 -10.74 -3.03 -7.33
CA PHE A 104 -11.77 -3.53 -6.44
C PHE A 104 -13.13 -3.09 -6.97
N ARG A 105 -13.97 -4.08 -7.28
CA ARG A 105 -15.33 -3.81 -7.72
C ARG A 105 -16.23 -3.74 -6.51
N ALA A 106 -16.99 -2.65 -6.42
CA ALA A 106 -18.05 -2.56 -5.43
C ALA A 106 -19.04 -3.70 -5.68
N TYR A 107 -19.10 -4.65 -4.74
CA TYR A 107 -19.99 -5.79 -4.83
C TYR A 107 -21.26 -5.49 -4.02
N PHE A 108 -22.23 -4.88 -4.68
CA PHE A 108 -23.56 -4.64 -4.14
C PHE A 108 -24.49 -5.81 -4.50
N ALA A 109 -24.14 -7.05 -4.16
CA ALA A 109 -25.09 -8.17 -4.25
C ALA A 109 -25.62 -8.48 -2.85
N PRO A 110 -26.85 -9.04 -2.74
CA PRO A 110 -27.58 -9.02 -1.48
C PRO A 110 -26.72 -9.55 -0.33
N ILE A 111 -26.58 -8.72 0.71
CA ILE A 111 -25.86 -9.10 1.93
C ILE A 111 -26.51 -10.39 2.44
N PRO A 112 -25.76 -11.48 2.68
CA PRO A 112 -26.32 -12.72 3.17
C PRO A 112 -27.19 -12.45 4.41
N GLU A 113 -28.38 -13.03 4.46
CA GLU A 113 -29.35 -12.68 5.50
C GLU A 113 -28.85 -12.97 6.93
N SER A 114 -27.92 -13.92 7.04
CA SER A 114 -27.19 -14.21 8.27
C SER A 114 -26.28 -13.06 8.75
N LEU A 115 -25.76 -12.23 7.84
CA LEU A 115 -24.96 -11.04 8.12
C LEU A 115 -25.85 -9.84 8.45
N LEU A 116 -26.97 -9.65 7.73
CA LEU A 116 -27.98 -8.63 8.06
C LEU A 116 -28.55 -8.80 9.48
N LYS A 117 -28.82 -10.05 9.87
CA LYS A 117 -29.28 -10.40 11.22
C LYS A 117 -28.23 -10.13 12.32
N ARG A 118 -26.96 -10.02 11.94
CA ARG A 118 -25.82 -9.89 12.86
C ARG A 118 -25.39 -8.44 13.10
N THR A 119 -25.65 -7.55 12.14
CA THR A 119 -25.23 -6.14 12.20
C THR A 119 -26.27 -5.21 12.81
N SER A 120 -27.47 -5.69 13.15
CA SER A 120 -28.54 -4.92 13.80
C SER A 120 -28.94 -3.62 13.07
N ILE A 121 -28.64 -3.49 11.78
CA ILE A 121 -29.09 -2.35 10.98
C ILE A 121 -30.49 -2.68 10.47
N LYS A 122 -31.51 -2.19 11.18
CA LYS A 122 -32.90 -2.20 10.71
C LYS A 122 -33.09 -1.01 9.75
N TYR A 123 -33.47 -1.29 8.50
CA TYR A 123 -34.09 -0.29 7.64
C TYR A 123 -35.53 -0.04 8.10
#